data_AF-A0A1F5SZI5-F1
#
_entry.id   AF-A0A1F5SZI5-F1
#
_cell.length_a   1.000
_cell.length_b   1.000
_cell.length_c   1.000
_cell.angle_alpha   90.00
_cell.angle_beta   90.00
_cell.angle_gamma   90.00
#
_symmetry.space_group_name_H-M   'P 1'
#
loop_
_entity.id
_entity.type
_entity.pdbx_description
1 polymer ?
#
loop_
_entity_poly.entity_id
_entity_poly.type
_entity_poly.pdbx_seq_one_letter_code
_entity_poly.pdbx_strand_id
1 'polypeptide(L)'
;MSLINKTRNEKGVVLLLTLLILSSILVVTLGASDLVMAGIKTNRLTGYSNIAFFASEAGLERALWEARQNNYALPDTDTSNVFSLGDLGNGSSYAVDYSSSTPDVTFKSIGNYRAVKRSVESIYETD
;
A
#
# COMPACT_ATOMS: atom_id res chain seq x y z
N MET A 1 71.59 -33.64 -3.12
CA MET A 1 70.15 -33.93 -3.32
C MET A 1 69.38 -33.05 -2.35
N SER A 2 68.90 -31.89 -2.81
CA SER A 2 68.24 -30.89 -1.96
C SER A 2 66.80 -30.70 -2.44
N LEU A 3 65.86 -31.20 -1.64
CA LEU A 3 64.42 -31.07 -1.82
C LEU A 3 63.98 -29.77 -1.14
N ILE A 4 64.10 -28.62 -1.82
CA ILE A 4 63.63 -27.36 -1.22
C ILE A 4 62.86 -26.53 -2.25
N ASN A 5 61.69 -26.10 -1.80
CA ASN A 5 60.82 -25.03 -2.32
C ASN A 5 59.79 -25.37 -3.41
N LYS A 6 58.72 -26.07 -3.01
CA LYS A 6 57.43 -26.08 -3.74
C LYS A 6 56.24 -25.68 -2.85
N THR A 7 56.39 -24.72 -1.95
CA THR A 7 55.32 -24.29 -1.01
C THR A 7 54.96 -22.81 -1.09
N ARG A 8 55.61 -22.04 -1.97
CA ARG A 8 55.39 -20.58 -2.07
C ARG A 8 54.21 -20.19 -2.98
N ASN A 9 53.82 -21.08 -3.91
CA ASN A 9 52.75 -20.82 -4.89
C ASN A 9 51.34 -21.18 -4.38
N GLU A 10 51.24 -22.01 -3.34
CA GLU A 10 49.97 -22.46 -2.73
C GLU A 10 49.27 -21.32 -1.96
N LYS A 11 50.03 -20.34 -1.43
CA LYS A 11 49.50 -19.29 -0.55
C LYS A 11 48.57 -18.29 -1.27
N GLY A 12 48.82 -18.01 -2.55
CA GLY A 12 47.98 -17.11 -3.34
C GLY A 12 46.62 -17.72 -3.68
N VAL A 13 46.59 -19.03 -3.94
CA VAL A 13 45.37 -19.78 -4.25
C VAL A 13 44.45 -19.84 -3.04
N VAL A 14 45.00 -20.05 -1.83
CA VAL A 14 44.22 -20.03 -0.58
C VAL A 14 43.55 -18.67 -0.37
N LEU A 15 44.25 -17.58 -0.65
CA LEU A 15 43.71 -16.22 -0.49
C LEU A 15 42.54 -15.97 -1.47
N LEU A 16 42.69 -16.38 -2.73
CA LEU A 16 41.62 -16.30 -3.73
C LEU A 16 40.41 -17.15 -3.34
N LEU A 17 40.62 -18.36 -2.81
CA LEU A 17 39.54 -19.23 -2.34
C LEU A 17 38.77 -18.59 -1.18
N THR A 18 39.49 -18.00 -0.21
CA THR A 18 38.84 -17.28 0.91
C THR A 18 38.04 -16.07 0.44
N LEU A 19 38.56 -15.32 -0.54
CA LEU A 19 37.85 -14.17 -1.14
C LEU A 19 36.56 -14.62 -1.83
N LEU A 20 36.61 -15.73 -2.58
CA LEU A 20 35.45 -16.27 -3.29
C LEU A 20 34.37 -16.72 -2.31
N ILE A 21 34.76 -17.42 -1.23
CA ILE A 21 33.84 -17.83 -0.16
C ILE A 21 33.24 -16.60 0.54
N LEU A 22 34.06 -15.59 0.87
CA LEU A 22 33.57 -14.39 1.53
C LEU A 22 32.61 -13.59 0.63
N SER A 23 32.92 -13.51 -0.67
CA SER A 23 32.08 -12.87 -1.67
C SER A 23 30.75 -13.60 -1.85
N SER A 24 30.73 -14.94 -1.84
CA SER A 24 29.49 -15.69 -1.99
C SER A 24 28.58 -15.51 -0.78
N ILE A 25 29.15 -15.54 0.43
CA ILE A 25 28.41 -15.24 1.67
C ILE A 25 27.86 -13.82 1.64
N LEU A 26 28.64 -12.83 1.20
CA LEU A 26 28.20 -11.44 1.09
C LEU A 26 27.01 -11.26 0.14
N VAL A 27 27.04 -11.93 -1.02
CA VAL A 27 25.92 -11.85 -1.99
C VAL A 27 24.65 -12.44 -1.39
N VAL A 28 24.76 -13.58 -0.69
CA VAL A 28 23.61 -14.23 -0.04
C VAL A 28 23.03 -13.36 1.07
N THR A 29 23.87 -12.72 1.90
CA THR A 29 23.39 -11.88 3.00
C THR A 29 22.75 -10.58 2.51
N LEU A 30 23.27 -9.97 1.44
CA LEU A 30 22.65 -8.82 0.80
C LEU A 30 21.28 -9.18 0.20
N GLY A 31 21.20 -10.30 -0.53
CA GLY A 31 19.92 -10.77 -1.09
C GLY A 31 18.88 -11.07 -0.01
N ALA A 32 19.29 -11.66 1.12
CA ALA A 32 18.40 -11.89 2.26
C ALA A 32 17.93 -10.57 2.91
N SER A 33 18.82 -9.58 3.02
CA SER A 33 18.52 -8.28 3.62
C SER A 33 17.49 -7.51 2.79
N ASP A 34 17.60 -7.54 1.46
CA ASP A 34 16.64 -6.91 0.55
C ASP A 34 15.24 -7.53 0.67
N LEU A 35 15.17 -8.86 0.81
CA LEU A 35 13.91 -9.58 1.01
C LEU A 35 13.23 -9.16 2.32
N VAL A 36 13.98 -9.07 3.42
CA VAL A 36 13.46 -8.63 4.71
C VAL A 36 12.97 -7.18 4.64
N MET A 37 13.73 -6.31 3.99
CA MET A 37 13.35 -4.90 3.81
C MET A 37 12.06 -4.76 2.99
N ALA A 38 11.91 -5.56 1.93
CA ALA A 38 10.67 -5.61 1.14
C ALA A 38 9.48 -6.04 2.00
N GLY A 39 9.65 -7.08 2.83
CA GLY A 39 8.61 -7.53 3.77
C GLY A 39 8.16 -6.44 4.75
N ILE A 40 9.09 -5.69 5.33
CA ILE A 40 8.77 -4.59 6.26
C ILE A 40 7.97 -3.48 5.56
N LYS A 41 8.36 -3.10 4.33
CA LYS A 41 7.63 -2.07 3.56
C LYS A 41 6.20 -2.52 3.25
N THR A 42 6.02 -3.76 2.80
CA THR A 42 4.69 -4.32 2.50
C THR A 42 3.83 -4.37 3.76
N ASN A 43 4.38 -4.80 4.90
CA ASN A 43 3.64 -4.86 6.16
C ASN A 43 3.10 -3.47 6.58
N ARG A 44 3.95 -2.43 6.49
CA ARG A 44 3.52 -1.05 6.79
C ARG A 44 2.40 -0.57 5.87
N LEU A 45 2.48 -0.87 4.57
CA LEU A 45 1.45 -0.51 3.61
C LEU A 45 0.13 -1.21 3.92
N THR A 46 0.15 -2.49 4.31
CA THR A 46 -1.06 -3.23 4.73
C THR A 46 -1.69 -2.60 5.97
N GLY A 47 -0.91 -2.22 6.98
CA GLY A 47 -1.44 -1.56 8.18
C GLY A 47 -2.15 -0.24 7.85
N TYR A 48 -1.54 0.60 7.01
CA TYR A 48 -2.13 1.88 6.61
C TYR A 48 -3.31 1.71 5.64
N SER A 49 -3.28 0.66 4.83
CA SER A 49 -4.36 0.29 3.92
C SER A 49 -5.67 0.01 4.65
N ASN A 50 -5.64 -0.69 5.77
CA ASN A 50 -6.85 -0.98 6.53
C ASN A 50 -7.48 0.30 7.09
N ILE A 51 -6.67 1.25 7.57
CA ILE A 51 -7.15 2.53 8.08
C ILE A 51 -7.76 3.37 6.95
N ALA A 52 -7.08 3.45 5.79
CA ALA A 52 -7.63 4.12 4.61
C ALA A 52 -8.94 3.46 4.14
N PHE A 53 -9.04 2.13 4.23
CA PHE A 53 -10.25 1.39 3.88
C PHE A 53 -11.41 1.72 4.82
N PHE A 54 -11.21 1.68 6.14
CA PHE A 54 -12.23 2.07 7.11
C PHE A 54 -12.68 3.54 6.95
N ALA A 55 -11.74 4.45 6.65
CA ALA A 55 -12.11 5.83 6.34
C ALA A 55 -13.01 5.92 5.09
N SER A 56 -12.72 5.12 4.06
CA SER A 56 -13.56 5.05 2.86
C SER A 56 -14.95 4.47 3.16
N GLU A 57 -15.05 3.41 3.96
CA GLU A 57 -16.34 2.84 4.35
C GLU A 57 -17.18 3.84 5.15
N ALA A 58 -16.58 4.54 6.11
CA ALA A 58 -17.28 5.57 6.88
C ALA A 58 -17.85 6.70 6.00
N GLY A 59 -17.11 7.12 4.98
CA GLY A 59 -17.60 8.10 3.99
C GLY A 59 -18.77 7.56 3.17
N LEU A 60 -18.68 6.30 2.75
CA LEU A 60 -19.73 5.64 1.96
C LEU A 60 -21.01 5.44 2.78
N GLU A 61 -20.90 4.96 4.01
CA GLU A 61 -22.02 4.79 4.92
C GLU A 61 -22.74 6.12 5.18
N ARG A 62 -21.98 7.20 5.37
CA ARG A 62 -22.55 8.54 5.49
C ARG A 62 -23.33 8.93 4.24
N ALA A 63 -22.75 8.74 3.05
CA ALA A 63 -23.41 9.10 1.80
C ALA A 63 -24.72 8.31 1.59
N LEU A 64 -24.70 7.00 1.86
CA LEU A 64 -25.89 6.15 1.78
C LEU A 64 -26.94 6.51 2.84
N TRP A 65 -26.51 6.89 4.06
CA TRP A 65 -27.41 7.33 5.11
C TRP A 65 -28.12 8.65 4.75
N GLU A 66 -27.38 9.63 4.21
CA GLU A 66 -27.92 10.90 3.73
C GLU A 66 -28.92 10.69 2.59
N ALA A 67 -28.60 9.78 1.66
CA ALA A 67 -29.50 9.42 0.56
C ALA A 67 -30.79 8.75 1.04
N ARG A 68 -30.74 7.87 2.05
CA ARG A 68 -31.90 7.10 2.53
C ARG A 68 -32.77 7.82 3.56
N GLN A 69 -32.15 8.52 4.52
CA GLN A 69 -32.85 9.04 5.70
C GLN A 69 -33.10 10.54 5.61
N ASN A 70 -32.20 11.29 4.97
CA ASN A 70 -32.25 12.75 4.96
C ASN A 70 -32.87 13.33 3.68
N ASN A 71 -33.33 12.47 2.75
CA ASN A 71 -33.79 12.85 1.41
C ASN A 71 -32.84 13.85 0.74
N TYR A 72 -31.54 13.59 0.85
CA TYR A 72 -30.54 14.46 0.24
C TYR A 72 -30.81 14.56 -1.26
N ALA A 73 -30.99 15.78 -1.77
CA ALA A 73 -31.19 16.03 -3.19
C ALA A 73 -29.89 15.68 -3.91
N LEU A 74 -29.86 14.48 -4.49
CA LEU A 74 -28.71 14.02 -5.26
C LEU A 74 -28.58 14.89 -6.51
N PRO A 75 -27.37 15.35 -6.85
CA PRO A 75 -27.18 16.14 -8.06
C PRO A 75 -27.60 15.32 -9.31
N ASP A 76 -28.14 15.97 -10.33
CA ASP A 76 -28.42 15.33 -11.63
C ASP A 76 -27.14 15.16 -12.49
N THR A 77 -25.96 15.43 -11.92
CA THR A 77 -24.68 15.42 -12.63
C THR A 77 -23.57 14.89 -11.72
N ASP A 78 -22.62 14.19 -12.32
CA ASP A 78 -21.39 13.75 -11.68
C ASP A 78 -20.73 14.90 -10.91
N THR A 79 -20.58 14.70 -9.60
CA THR A 79 -20.03 15.70 -8.69
C THR A 79 -18.98 15.06 -7.81
N SER A 80 -17.78 15.64 -7.80
CA SER A 80 -16.73 15.21 -6.89
C SER A 80 -16.90 15.83 -5.51
N ASN A 81 -16.46 15.13 -4.47
CA ASN A 81 -16.36 15.65 -3.11
C ASN A 81 -17.69 16.12 -2.50
N VAL A 82 -18.79 15.42 -2.80
CA VAL A 82 -20.14 15.71 -2.26
C VAL A 82 -20.14 15.59 -0.73
N PHE A 83 -19.42 14.60 -0.21
CA PHE A 83 -19.14 14.48 1.22
C PHE A 83 -17.65 14.33 1.44
N SER A 84 -17.07 15.13 2.33
CA SER A 84 -15.67 14.98 2.68
C SER A 84 -15.40 15.35 4.12
N LEU A 85 -14.39 14.69 4.68
CA LEU A 85 -13.87 15.02 5.99
C LEU A 85 -12.34 14.96 5.94
N GLY A 86 -11.71 16.09 6.28
CA GLY A 86 -10.25 16.24 6.24
C GLY A 86 -9.51 15.50 7.37
N ASP A 87 -10.17 15.24 8.50
CA ASP A 87 -9.61 14.44 9.59
C ASP A 87 -10.72 13.76 10.39
N LEU A 88 -10.65 12.42 10.52
CA LEU A 88 -11.53 11.61 11.37
C LEU A 88 -11.03 11.52 12.82
N GLY A 89 -10.03 12.31 13.20
CA GLY A 89 -9.43 12.37 14.54
C GLY A 89 -8.20 11.46 14.72
N ASN A 90 -7.82 10.72 13.67
CA ASN A 90 -6.64 9.85 13.64
C ASN A 90 -5.68 10.21 12.50
N GLY A 91 -5.91 11.32 11.78
CA GLY A 91 -5.17 11.72 10.58
C GLY A 91 -5.58 10.99 9.30
N SER A 92 -6.70 10.24 9.32
CA SER A 92 -7.34 9.72 8.12
C SER A 92 -8.41 10.68 7.61
N SER A 93 -8.66 10.63 6.30
CA SER A 93 -9.64 11.47 5.62
C SER A 93 -10.44 10.64 4.64
N TYR A 94 -11.63 11.13 4.27
CA TYR A 94 -12.38 10.60 3.13
C TYR A 94 -12.92 11.71 2.24
N ALA A 95 -13.13 11.37 0.98
CA ALA A 95 -13.88 12.15 0.02
C ALA A 95 -14.82 11.20 -0.74
N VAL A 96 -16.09 11.57 -0.86
CA VAL A 96 -17.10 10.84 -1.59
C VAL A 96 -17.43 11.59 -2.86
N ASP A 97 -17.20 10.92 -3.98
CA ASP A 97 -17.63 11.34 -5.29
C ASP A 97 -18.97 10.67 -5.61
N TYR A 98 -19.76 11.37 -6.40
CA TYR A 98 -21.08 10.95 -6.81
C TYR A 98 -21.11 10.94 -8.34
N SER A 99 -21.65 9.85 -8.91
CA SER A 99 -21.95 9.77 -10.33
C SER A 99 -23.44 9.49 -10.54
N SER A 100 -24.09 10.37 -11.29
CA SER A 100 -25.50 10.24 -11.63
C SER A 100 -25.65 9.37 -12.87
N SER A 101 -26.26 8.20 -12.72
CA SER A 101 -26.85 7.45 -13.82
C SER A 101 -28.32 7.24 -13.45
N THR A 102 -29.24 7.38 -14.41
CA THR A 102 -30.67 7.14 -14.16
C THR A 102 -30.99 5.73 -14.66
N PRO A 103 -31.56 4.81 -13.85
CA PRO A 103 -32.08 4.99 -12.47
C PRO A 103 -31.06 4.74 -11.34
N ASP A 104 -29.81 4.40 -11.66
CA ASP A 104 -28.79 3.98 -10.69
C ASP A 104 -27.76 5.08 -10.36
N VAL A 105 -27.73 5.57 -9.13
CA VAL A 105 -26.66 6.48 -8.69
C VAL A 105 -25.48 5.69 -8.11
N THR A 106 -24.26 6.15 -8.38
CA THR A 106 -23.04 5.52 -7.83
C THR A 106 -22.35 6.45 -6.85
N PHE A 107 -22.15 5.99 -5.62
CA PHE A 107 -21.31 6.66 -4.64
C PHE A 107 -19.93 6.00 -4.60
N LYS A 108 -18.89 6.79 -4.79
CA LYS A 108 -17.49 6.37 -4.70
C LYS A 108 -16.81 7.08 -3.54
N SER A 109 -16.56 6.35 -2.47
CA SER A 109 -15.82 6.89 -1.33
C SER A 109 -14.34 6.55 -1.42
N ILE A 110 -13.49 7.55 -1.22
CA ILE A 110 -12.03 7.46 -1.29
C ILE A 110 -11.47 7.84 0.08
N GLY A 111 -10.95 6.86 0.80
CA GLY A 111 -10.27 7.04 2.08
C GLY A 111 -8.77 7.19 1.90
N ASN A 112 -8.16 8.03 2.73
CA ASN A 112 -6.74 8.36 2.66
C ASN A 112 -6.12 8.34 4.06
N TYR A 113 -5.00 7.63 4.19
CA TYR A 113 -4.19 7.59 5.40
C TYR A 113 -2.70 7.43 5.08
N ARG A 114 -1.87 8.37 5.54
CA ARG A 114 -0.39 8.34 5.37
C ARG A 114 0.06 7.97 3.95
N ALA A 115 -0.54 8.62 2.94
CA ALA A 115 -0.32 8.43 1.51
C ALA A 115 -0.82 7.11 0.90
N VAL A 116 -1.48 6.25 1.69
CA VAL A 116 -2.24 5.10 1.17
C VAL A 116 -3.68 5.54 0.92
N LYS A 117 -4.16 5.30 -0.30
CA LYS A 117 -5.55 5.55 -0.69
C LYS A 117 -6.26 4.23 -0.96
N ARG A 118 -7.50 4.11 -0.49
CA ARG A 118 -8.41 3.01 -0.78
C ARG A 118 -9.76 3.58 -1.18
N SER A 119 -10.44 2.91 -2.09
CA SER A 119 -11.76 3.32 -2.55
C SER A 119 -12.76 2.18 -2.45
N VAL A 120 -13.99 2.52 -2.09
CA VAL A 120 -15.13 1.62 -2.07
C VAL A 120 -16.27 2.30 -2.81
N GLU A 121 -17.01 1.52 -3.58
CA GLU A 121 -18.08 2.00 -4.44
C GLU A 121 -19.37 1.23 -4.11
N SER A 122 -20.50 1.93 -4.15
CA SER A 122 -21.82 1.33 -4.02
C SER A 122 -22.77 1.98 -5.00
N ILE A 123 -23.59 1.14 -5.63
CA ILE A 123 -24.68 1.55 -6.52
C ILE A 123 -25.96 1.57 -5.70
N TYR A 124 -26.72 2.64 -5.85
CA TYR A 124 -28.00 2.84 -5.20
C TYR A 124 -29.05 3.12 -6.29
N GLU A 125 -30.09 2.29 -6.35
CA GLU A 125 -31.21 2.47 -7.26
C GLU A 125 -32.15 3.52 -6.66
N THR A 126 -32.47 4.56 -7.43
CA THR A 126 -33.49 5.55 -7.04
C THR A 126 -34.84 5.09 -7.58
N ASP A 127 -35.71 4.60 -6.70
CA ASP A 127 -37.11 4.25 -6.99
C ASP A 127 -37.98 5.48 -7.34
#